data_AF-A0A7J7WVS4-F1
#
_entry.id   AF-A0A7J7WVS4-F1
#
_cell.length_a   1.000
_cell.length_b   1.000
_cell.length_c   1.000
_cell.angle_alpha   90.00
_cell.angle_beta   90.00
_cell.angle_gamma   90.00
#
_symmetry.space_group_name_H-M   'P 1'
#
loop_
_entity.id
_entity.type
_entity.pdbx_description
1 polymer ?
#
loop_
_entity_poly.entity_id
_entity_poly.type
_entity_poly.pdbx_seq_one_letter_code
_entity_poly.pdbx_strand_id
1 'polypeptide(L)'
;MLNFVPPNECLWEVLIHYFEEKCYWMLWEAYGEHAPSQDTCDHGFQRFKSDDFDVKDKERPGQLKKFEDQQLQALLDEDVCQTENQLAERLNVAQQTISDCLQAMGKILKEGKWVSHQLNERQMEDPRVISKMLLHWHESLFCIEL
;
A
#
# COMPACT_ATOMS: atom_id res chain seq x y z
N MET A 1 -22.42 11.24 35.84
CA MET A 1 -22.31 12.24 34.76
C MET A 1 -21.62 11.55 33.60
N LEU A 2 -22.16 11.65 32.38
CA LEU A 2 -21.57 11.02 31.20
C LEU A 2 -20.38 11.87 30.75
N ASN A 3 -19.18 11.27 30.76
CA ASN A 3 -17.96 11.92 30.26
C ASN A 3 -18.01 11.92 28.73
N PHE A 4 -18.67 12.92 28.15
CA PHE A 4 -18.68 13.12 26.70
C PHE A 4 -17.36 13.78 26.31
N VAL A 5 -16.49 13.00 25.67
CA VAL A 5 -15.27 13.50 25.03
C VAL A 5 -15.63 13.78 23.57
N PRO A 6 -15.70 15.05 23.14
CA PRO A 6 -16.00 15.35 21.76
C PRO A 6 -14.89 14.81 20.85
N PRO A 7 -15.24 14.21 19.69
CA PRO A 7 -14.28 13.90 18.64
C PRO A 7 -13.51 15.16 18.22
N ASN A 8 -12.25 15.02 17.80
CA ASN A 8 -11.43 16.14 17.32
C ASN A 8 -12.12 16.92 16.18
N GLU A 9 -12.87 16.23 15.32
CA GLU A 9 -13.65 16.85 14.23
C GLU A 9 -14.72 17.82 14.78
N CYS A 10 -15.40 17.44 15.86
CA CYS A 10 -16.41 18.29 16.50
C CYS A 10 -15.80 19.52 17.18
N LEU A 11 -14.55 19.44 17.66
CA LEU A 11 -13.85 20.59 18.23
C LEU A 11 -13.55 21.65 17.16
N TRP A 12 -13.13 21.24 15.96
CA TRP A 12 -12.86 22.16 14.85
C TRP A 12 -14.15 22.82 14.34
N GLU A 13 -15.27 22.10 14.27
CA GLU A 13 -16.57 22.69 13.90
C GLU A 13 -17.03 23.77 14.88
N VAL A 14 -16.84 23.54 16.19
CA VAL A 14 -17.15 24.53 17.23
C VAL A 14 -16.20 25.73 17.12
N LEU A 15 -14.92 25.51 16.85
CA LEU A 15 -13.95 26.59 16.63
C LEU A 15 -14.27 27.43 15.38
N ILE A 16 -14.82 26.84 14.32
CA ILE A 16 -15.31 27.59 13.15
C ILE A 16 -16.48 28.51 13.53
N HIS A 17 -17.40 28.00 14.36
CA HIS A 17 -18.59 28.75 14.75
C HIS A 17 -18.27 29.91 15.70
N TYR A 18 -17.36 29.69 16.64
CA TYR A 18 -16.89 30.69 17.59
C TYR A 18 -15.68 31.41 17.01
N PHE A 19 -15.90 32.43 16.20
CA PHE A 19 -14.84 33.20 15.52
C PHE A 19 -14.13 34.24 16.42
N GLU A 20 -14.11 34.06 17.75
CA GLU A 20 -13.62 35.09 18.69
C GLU A 20 -12.25 34.79 19.32
N GLU A 21 -11.46 35.81 19.66
CA GLU A 21 -10.17 35.68 20.37
C GLU A 21 -10.26 34.98 21.75
N LYS A 22 -11.48 34.64 22.21
CA LYS A 22 -11.75 34.03 23.52
C LYS A 22 -12.16 32.55 23.44
N CYS A 23 -11.96 31.88 22.31
CA CYS A 23 -12.35 30.48 22.09
C CYS A 23 -11.89 29.54 23.22
N TYR A 24 -10.66 29.71 23.71
CA TYR A 24 -10.14 28.86 24.78
C TYR A 24 -10.99 28.91 26.05
N TRP A 25 -11.40 30.10 26.51
CA TRP A 25 -12.21 30.21 27.72
C TRP A 25 -13.62 29.65 27.55
N MET A 26 -14.22 29.87 26.37
CA MET A 26 -15.55 29.32 26.07
C MET A 26 -15.52 27.80 25.99
N LEU A 27 -14.47 27.23 25.40
CA LEU A 27 -14.28 25.78 25.34
C LEU A 27 -13.95 25.17 26.70
N TRP A 28 -13.13 25.85 27.51
CA TRP A 28 -12.86 25.44 28.89
C TRP A 28 -14.11 25.45 29.76
N GLU A 29 -14.98 26.46 29.60
CA GLU A 29 -16.25 26.53 30.32
C GLU A 29 -17.24 25.43 29.89
N ALA A 30 -17.26 25.08 28.60
CA ALA A 30 -18.15 24.05 28.06
C ALA A 30 -17.67 22.61 28.31
N TYR A 31 -16.36 22.35 28.17
CA TYR A 31 -15.78 21.00 28.16
C TYR A 31 -14.86 20.69 29.36
N GLY A 32 -14.50 21.69 30.17
CA GLY A 32 -13.65 21.53 31.34
C GLY A 32 -12.30 20.92 31.01
N GLU A 33 -11.90 19.88 31.76
CA GLU A 33 -10.64 19.15 31.56
C GLU A 33 -10.49 18.48 30.19
N HIS A 34 -11.59 18.31 29.45
CA HIS A 34 -11.59 17.75 28.09
C HIS A 34 -11.47 18.83 27.00
N ALA A 35 -11.34 20.09 27.37
CA ALA A 35 -11.13 21.17 26.42
C ALA A 35 -9.75 21.05 25.74
N PRO A 36 -9.63 21.47 24.47
CA PRO A 36 -8.34 21.54 23.79
C PRO A 36 -7.42 22.54 24.49
N SER A 37 -6.11 22.30 24.39
CA SER A 37 -5.11 23.22 24.93
C SER A 37 -5.18 24.59 24.24
N GLN A 38 -4.69 25.63 24.91
CA GLN A 38 -4.59 26.96 24.34
C GLN A 38 -3.79 26.95 23.03
N ASP A 39 -2.67 26.22 22.97
CA ASP A 39 -1.84 26.08 21.77
C ASP A 39 -2.62 25.46 20.59
N THR A 40 -3.50 24.50 20.86
CA THR A 40 -4.37 23.88 19.84
C THR A 40 -5.39 24.89 19.30
N CYS A 41 -5.97 25.72 20.17
CA CYS A 41 -6.90 26.77 19.78
C CYS A 41 -6.20 27.84 18.93
N ASP A 42 -5.01 28.26 19.34
CA ASP A 42 -4.19 29.25 18.63
C ASP A 42 -3.76 28.73 17.25
N HIS A 43 -3.34 27.46 17.15
CA HIS A 43 -3.01 26.83 15.87
C HIS A 43 -4.22 26.77 14.93
N GLY A 44 -5.39 26.43 15.46
CA GLY A 44 -6.66 26.50 14.73
C GLY A 44 -6.94 27.89 14.18
N PHE A 45 -6.83 28.90 15.04
CA PHE A 45 -7.07 30.29 14.68
C PHE A 45 -6.13 30.77 13.58
N GLN A 46 -4.86 30.37 13.61
CA GLN A 46 -3.91 30.68 12.54
C GLN A 46 -4.29 30.00 11.21
N ARG A 47 -4.77 28.75 11.23
CA ARG A 47 -5.30 28.09 10.02
C ARG A 47 -6.52 28.83 9.47
N PHE A 48 -7.45 29.24 10.32
CA PHE A 48 -8.61 30.03 9.90
C PHE A 48 -8.24 31.40 9.32
N LYS A 49 -7.24 32.09 9.88
CA LYS A 49 -6.71 33.34 9.30
C LYS A 49 -6.12 33.16 7.90
N SER A 50 -5.74 31.95 7.54
CA SER A 50 -5.25 31.59 6.21
C SER A 50 -6.34 31.06 5.26
N ASP A 51 -7.63 31.24 5.61
CA ASP A 51 -8.79 30.69 4.90
C ASP A 51 -8.79 29.15 4.75
N ASP A 52 -8.06 28.44 5.62
CA ASP A 52 -8.04 26.96 5.70
C ASP A 52 -9.10 26.49 6.71
N PHE A 53 -10.31 26.24 6.21
CA PHE A 53 -11.45 25.73 6.99
C PHE A 53 -11.57 24.20 6.98
N ASP A 54 -10.55 23.47 6.51
CA ASP A 54 -10.61 22.01 6.46
C ASP A 54 -10.50 21.43 7.88
N VAL A 55 -11.61 20.83 8.32
CA VAL A 55 -11.74 20.15 9.62
C VAL A 55 -10.91 18.86 9.65
N LYS A 56 -10.57 18.30 8.48
CA LYS A 56 -9.79 17.06 8.42
C LYS A 56 -8.32 17.30 8.73
N ASP A 57 -7.73 16.35 9.45
CA ASP A 57 -6.29 16.29 9.60
C ASP A 57 -5.66 16.14 8.20
N LYS A 58 -4.69 17.00 7.89
CA LYS A 58 -3.87 16.84 6.68
C LYS A 58 -3.18 15.50 6.74
N GLU A 59 -2.96 14.90 5.56
CA GLU A 59 -2.23 13.65 5.44
C GLU A 59 -0.89 13.81 6.17
N ARG A 60 -0.71 13.04 7.25
CA ARG A 60 0.51 13.11 8.03
C ARG A 60 1.62 12.58 7.14
N PRO A 61 2.78 13.26 7.07
CA PRO A 61 3.92 12.70 6.36
C PRO A 61 4.21 11.33 6.96
N GLY A 62 3.93 10.29 6.16
CA GLY A 62 4.11 8.91 6.58
C GLY A 62 5.59 8.61 6.79
N GLN A 63 5.88 7.38 7.20
CA GLN A 63 7.25 6.93 7.22
C GLN A 63 7.85 7.02 5.81
N LEU A 64 8.95 7.77 5.68
CA LEU A 64 9.73 7.84 4.44
C LEU A 64 10.09 6.41 4.00
N LYS A 65 9.72 6.05 2.76
CA LYS A 65 10.12 4.76 2.17
C LYS A 65 11.64 4.67 2.18
N LYS A 66 12.18 3.61 2.77
CA LYS A 66 13.63 3.41 2.94
C LYS A 66 14.36 3.10 1.62
N PHE A 67 13.64 2.65 0.60
CA PHE A 67 14.13 2.40 -0.75
C PHE A 67 13.00 2.65 -1.76
N GLU A 68 13.34 2.87 -3.03
CA GLU A 68 12.36 3.06 -4.09
C GLU A 68 11.77 1.73 -4.55
N ASP A 69 10.45 1.66 -4.75
CA ASP A 69 9.77 0.45 -5.25
C ASP A 69 10.39 -0.06 -6.58
N GLN A 70 10.98 0.85 -7.38
CA GLN A 70 11.69 0.52 -8.61
C GLN A 70 12.95 -0.34 -8.38
N GLN A 71 13.67 -0.11 -7.28
CA GLN A 71 14.87 -0.88 -6.95
C GLN A 71 14.51 -2.31 -6.56
N LEU A 72 13.45 -2.48 -5.76
CA LEU A 72 12.94 -3.80 -5.42
C LEU A 72 12.38 -4.52 -6.65
N GLN A 73 11.67 -3.81 -7.54
CA GLN A 73 11.16 -4.39 -8.78
C GLN A 73 12.29 -4.88 -9.71
N ALA A 74 13.37 -4.11 -9.85
CA ALA A 74 14.53 -4.52 -10.66
C ALA A 74 15.18 -5.81 -10.13
N LEU A 75 15.31 -5.96 -8.80
CA LEU A 75 15.83 -7.19 -8.18
C LEU A 75 14.94 -8.41 -8.42
N LEU A 76 13.61 -8.21 -8.40
CA LEU A 76 12.65 -9.26 -8.71
C LEU A 76 12.66 -9.67 -10.19
N ASP A 77 12.94 -8.73 -11.10
CA ASP A 77 13.02 -9.00 -12.54
C ASP A 77 14.31 -9.76 -12.90
N GLU A 78 15.39 -9.60 -12.13
CA GLU A 78 16.62 -10.40 -12.28
C GLU A 78 16.41 -11.87 -11.89
N ASP A 79 15.76 -12.11 -10.74
CA ASP A 79 15.50 -13.46 -10.25
C ASP A 79 14.25 -13.49 -9.35
N VAL A 80 13.20 -14.12 -9.87
CA VAL A 80 11.90 -14.24 -9.21
C VAL A 80 11.95 -15.19 -8.00
N CYS A 81 12.98 -16.05 -7.90
CA CYS A 81 13.11 -17.06 -6.86
C CYS A 81 13.87 -16.58 -5.61
N GLN A 82 14.21 -15.29 -5.52
CA GLN A 82 14.92 -14.74 -4.36
C GLN A 82 14.08 -14.75 -3.09
N THR A 83 14.75 -15.00 -1.97
CA THR A 83 14.14 -14.93 -0.64
C THR A 83 14.10 -13.50 -0.12
N GLU A 84 13.14 -13.17 0.74
CA GLU A 84 13.04 -11.85 1.37
C GLU A 84 14.31 -11.45 2.13
N ASN A 85 15.00 -12.43 2.75
CA ASN A 85 16.27 -12.19 3.45
C ASN A 85 17.38 -11.74 2.50
N GLN A 86 17.50 -12.37 1.32
CA GLN A 86 18.48 -11.96 0.32
C GLN A 86 18.19 -10.57 -0.22
N LEU A 87 16.90 -10.23 -0.42
CA LEU A 87 16.49 -8.89 -0.82
C LEU A 87 16.79 -7.86 0.28
N ALA A 88 16.55 -8.22 1.54
CA ALA A 88 16.82 -7.39 2.71
C ALA A 88 18.32 -7.10 2.86
N GLU A 89 19.18 -8.11 2.66
CA GLU A 89 20.64 -7.96 2.65
C GLU A 89 21.12 -7.06 1.51
N ARG A 90 20.62 -7.28 0.28
CA ARG A 90 20.99 -6.47 -0.89
C ARG A 90 20.58 -5.01 -0.76
N LEU A 91 19.39 -4.77 -0.21
CA LEU A 91 18.85 -3.41 -0.01
C LEU A 91 19.26 -2.81 1.34
N ASN A 92 20.01 -3.54 2.17
CA ASN A 92 20.44 -3.15 3.52
C ASN A 92 19.27 -2.63 4.38
N VAL A 93 18.15 -3.36 4.34
CA VAL A 93 16.93 -3.06 5.12
C VAL A 93 16.51 -4.26 5.96
N ALA A 94 15.61 -4.04 6.91
CA ALA A 94 15.02 -5.13 7.67
C ALA A 94 14.13 -5.98 6.76
N GLN A 95 14.13 -7.31 6.97
CA GLN A 95 13.26 -8.24 6.25
C GLN A 95 11.79 -7.82 6.30
N GLN A 96 11.31 -7.34 7.46
CA GLN A 96 9.93 -6.86 7.60
C GLN A 96 9.59 -5.75 6.60
N THR A 97 10.53 -4.83 6.34
CA THR A 97 10.33 -3.75 5.37
C THR A 97 10.18 -4.28 3.94
N ILE A 98 10.85 -5.40 3.60
CA ILE A 98 10.67 -6.07 2.31
C ILE A 98 9.28 -6.71 2.23
N SER A 99 8.86 -7.44 3.27
CA SER A 99 7.53 -8.06 3.33
C SER A 99 6.42 -7.02 3.17
N ASP A 100 6.49 -5.91 3.92
CA ASP A 100 5.49 -4.84 3.85
C ASP A 100 5.43 -4.19 2.45
N CYS A 101 6.60 -4.01 1.82
CA CYS A 101 6.70 -3.44 0.48
C CYS A 101 6.15 -4.39 -0.60
N LEU A 102 6.48 -5.69 -0.53
CA LEU A 102 5.94 -6.71 -1.44
C LEU A 102 4.41 -6.77 -1.36
N GLN A 103 3.85 -6.69 -0.14
CA GLN A 103 2.41 -6.65 0.07
C GLN A 103 1.79 -5.37 -0.49
N ALA A 104 2.40 -4.21 -0.27
CA ALA A 104 1.93 -2.92 -0.81
C ALA A 104 1.96 -2.90 -2.35
N MET A 105 2.92 -3.58 -2.98
CA MET A 105 3.00 -3.77 -4.43
C MET A 105 2.05 -4.86 -4.98
N GLY A 106 1.33 -5.58 -4.11
CA GLY A 106 0.45 -6.68 -4.50
C GLY A 106 1.18 -7.91 -5.05
N LYS A 107 2.47 -8.09 -4.71
CA LYS A 107 3.22 -9.29 -5.08
C LYS A 107 2.85 -10.43 -4.15
N ILE A 108 2.65 -11.62 -4.71
CA ILE A 108 2.32 -12.84 -3.95
C ILE A 108 3.36 -13.87 -4.32
N LEU A 109 4.00 -14.47 -3.32
CA LEU A 109 4.89 -15.60 -3.53
C LEU A 109 4.06 -16.80 -4.01
N LYS A 110 4.42 -17.35 -5.17
CA LYS A 110 3.83 -18.58 -5.70
C LYS A 110 4.89 -19.64 -5.75
N GLU A 111 4.53 -20.86 -5.37
CA GLU A 111 5.40 -22.00 -5.55
C GLU A 111 5.68 -22.22 -7.03
N GLY A 112 6.91 -22.62 -7.34
CA GLY A 112 7.30 -23.01 -8.68
C GLY A 112 6.45 -24.18 -9.19
N LYS A 113 6.19 -24.21 -10.49
CA LYS A 113 5.51 -25.35 -11.10
C LYS A 113 6.48 -26.54 -11.13
N TRP A 114 6.06 -27.67 -10.58
CA TRP A 114 6.79 -28.92 -10.71
C TRP A 114 6.88 -29.34 -12.19
N VAL A 115 8.10 -29.51 -12.68
CA VAL A 115 8.38 -30.06 -14.01
C VAL A 115 8.88 -31.49 -13.81
N SER A 116 8.27 -32.46 -14.49
CA SER A 116 8.52 -33.90 -14.26
C SER A 116 9.98 -34.32 -14.44
N HIS A 117 10.68 -33.73 -15.41
CA HIS A 117 12.10 -33.96 -15.63
C HIS A 117 12.71 -32.79 -16.39
N GLN A 118 14.02 -32.62 -16.24
CA GLN A 118 14.78 -31.64 -17.00
C GLN A 118 14.87 -32.09 -18.46
N LEU A 119 14.24 -31.33 -19.36
CA LEU A 119 14.23 -31.62 -20.79
C LEU A 119 15.56 -31.18 -21.41
N ASN A 120 16.20 -32.07 -22.17
CA ASN A 120 17.32 -31.70 -23.03
C ASN A 120 16.81 -31.10 -24.36
N GLU A 121 17.64 -30.37 -25.11
CA GLU A 121 17.25 -29.71 -26.37
C GLU A 121 16.52 -30.66 -27.35
N ARG A 122 17.04 -31.87 -27.55
CA ARG A 122 16.41 -32.90 -28.41
C ARG A 122 15.03 -33.33 -27.91
N GLN A 123 14.85 -33.38 -26.59
CA GLN A 123 13.57 -33.70 -25.95
C GLN A 123 12.65 -32.47 -25.86
N MET A 124 13.09 -31.28 -26.25
CA MET A 124 12.21 -30.12 -26.44
C MET A 124 11.69 -30.07 -27.88
N GLU A 125 12.46 -30.59 -28.83
CA GLU A 125 12.05 -30.74 -30.23
C GLU A 125 10.97 -31.82 -30.37
N ASP A 126 11.19 -33.01 -29.80
CA ASP A 126 10.31 -34.16 -29.98
C ASP A 126 8.85 -33.90 -29.50
N PRO A 127 8.58 -33.39 -28.29
CA PRO A 127 7.21 -33.09 -27.85
C PRO A 127 6.56 -31.95 -28.63
N ARG A 128 7.34 -30.94 -29.05
CA ARG A 128 6.82 -29.84 -29.89
C ARG A 128 6.44 -30.33 -31.29
N VAL A 129 7.27 -31.21 -31.87
CA VAL A 129 7.03 -31.82 -33.19
C VAL A 129 5.85 -32.79 -33.12
N ILE A 130 5.80 -33.66 -32.10
CA ILE A 130 4.67 -34.56 -31.85
C ILE A 130 3.38 -33.76 -31.67
N SER A 131 3.38 -32.70 -30.86
CA SER A 131 2.19 -31.87 -30.65
C SER A 131 1.74 -31.18 -31.93
N LYS A 132 2.67 -30.68 -32.76
CA LYS A 132 2.34 -30.08 -34.07
C LYS A 132 1.82 -31.09 -35.07
N MET A 133 2.42 -32.28 -35.15
CA MET A 133 1.94 -33.37 -36.00
C MET A 133 0.53 -33.78 -35.56
N LEU A 134 0.29 -34.03 -34.27
CA LEU A 134 -1.03 -34.43 -33.76
C LEU A 134 -2.13 -33.40 -34.06
N LEU A 135 -1.83 -32.11 -33.97
CA LEU A 135 -2.75 -31.04 -34.36
C LEU A 135 -3.05 -31.07 -35.87
N HIS A 136 -2.02 -31.22 -36.71
CA HIS A 136 -2.18 -31.36 -38.16
C HIS A 136 -2.98 -32.61 -38.55
N TRP A 137 -2.79 -33.74 -37.86
CA TRP A 137 -3.58 -34.95 -38.06
C TRP A 137 -5.05 -34.75 -37.66
N HIS A 138 -5.33 -34.02 -36.58
CA HIS A 138 -6.69 -33.70 -36.15
C HIS A 138 -7.41 -32.76 -37.13
N GLU A 139 -6.71 -31.74 -37.65
CA GLU A 139 -7.25 -30.85 -38.70
C GLU A 139 -7.48 -31.60 -40.03
N SER A 140 -6.57 -32.49 -40.39
CA SER A 140 -6.70 -33.29 -41.62
C SER A 140 -7.82 -34.33 -41.54
N LEU A 141 -8.06 -34.93 -40.36
CA LEU A 141 -9.20 -35.83 -40.13
C LEU A 141 -10.54 -35.08 -40.23
N PHE A 142 -10.59 -33.83 -39.74
CA PHE A 142 -11.76 -32.96 -39.88
C PHE A 142 -12.05 -32.55 -41.34
N CYS A 143 -11.02 -32.50 -42.20
CA CYS A 143 -11.17 -32.21 -43.62
C CYS A 143 -11.58 -33.43 -44.47
N ILE A 144 -11.42 -34.66 -43.97
CA ILE A 144 -11.76 -35.89 -44.71
C ILE A 144 -13.21 -36.33 -44.44
N GLU A 145 -13.85 -35.82 -43.39
CA GLU A 145 -15.25 -36.15 -43.01
C GLU A 145 -16.31 -35.12 -43.49
N LEU A 146 -15.99 -34.23 -44.44
CA LEU A 146 -16.94 -33.31 -45.10
C LEU A 146 -17.23 -33.68 -46.56
#